data_AF-K0Q489-F1
#
_entry.id   AF-K0Q489-F1
#
_cell.length_a   1.000
_cell.length_b   1.000
_cell.length_c   1.000
_cell.angle_alpha   90.00
_cell.angle_beta   90.00
_cell.angle_gamma   90.00
#
_symmetry.space_group_name_H-M   'P 1'
#
loop_
_entity.id
_entity.type
_entity.pdbx_description
1 polymer ?
#
loop_
_entity_poly.entity_id
_entity_poly.type
_entity_poly.pdbx_seq_one_letter_code
_entity_poly.pdbx_strand_id
1 'polypeptide(L)'
;MASRPLRVKLPSHAGGPLLIYTTIAAAPLKEYDACVVGSGPAGIVFALEMARFGKRTLVLESGGLRPDRQQVSLSDALLIDPSRHDDMAIAVSRQLGGTSNLWGGRCQPYDPIDFRTRPGVDAQWPFALSELEPFYSIACRYLSAGSPVFKEDEVDQLASSAFDVRLERFSNRPAIQKAFWRELSSSPLIDIRLNSTVTSIGYLEGVVADVTVRDPSGIETIVPVKRLVLASGGLESTRQLLVLQRKYPGLFGGPDGPLGKYYMGHIIGEISDIVFNDRKVAEKFDFFLDGNGSYARRRFIPSDNTQMADNLLNVSFWPVVPPVADARHGSATLSAVCLALGFAPLGRLLVADAIRKRHIPESIDWWSHIRNVVLGLPEALAYIPRFFYHRYFSSMRLPGFFIQNAAKRYGLSYHSEHSPASESRVWLSDEVDRYAMPKLAIDLRFFRKDAEALLRAHDRLNQWLLDTRIGRLEYRQPLAASLDAILAQASHGTHQIGTARMGTDRRNSIVDKNLATFDCLNLYVASSAVFPTSGQCNPTLTIAALSARLAQKLACD
;
A
#
# COMPACT_ATOMS: atom_id res chain seq x y z
N MET A 1 11.22 0.10 -14.87
CA MET A 1 10.65 -0.58 -16.04
C MET A 1 9.17 -0.80 -15.79
N ALA A 2 8.30 -0.08 -16.51
CA ALA A 2 6.87 -0.38 -16.52
C ALA A 2 6.70 -1.79 -17.09
N SER A 3 6.33 -2.77 -16.26
CA SER A 3 5.96 -4.10 -16.72
C SER A 3 4.82 -3.94 -17.72
N ARG A 4 5.06 -4.26 -19.00
CA ARG A 4 3.95 -4.51 -19.93
C ARG A 4 3.01 -5.50 -19.24
N PRO A 5 1.69 -5.21 -19.16
CA PRO A 5 0.77 -6.11 -18.48
C PRO A 5 0.81 -7.45 -19.22
N LEU A 6 1.32 -8.48 -18.54
CA LEU A 6 1.24 -9.85 -19.00
C LEU A 6 -0.23 -10.12 -19.35
N ARG A 7 -0.52 -10.32 -20.65
CA ARG A 7 -1.80 -10.86 -21.14
C ARG A 7 -1.91 -12.30 -20.65
N VAL A 8 -2.28 -12.47 -19.38
CA VAL A 8 -2.66 -13.76 -18.83
C VAL A 8 -4.14 -13.95 -19.14
N LYS A 9 -4.47 -14.94 -19.97
CA LYS A 9 -5.85 -15.41 -20.18
C LYS A 9 -6.44 -15.75 -18.81
N LEU A 10 -7.65 -15.27 -18.53
CA LEU A 10 -8.44 -15.78 -17.40
C LEU A 10 -8.60 -17.30 -17.58
N PRO A 11 -8.56 -18.10 -16.51
CA PRO A 11 -8.74 -19.54 -16.60
C PRO A 11 -10.06 -19.88 -17.32
N SER A 12 -10.05 -20.86 -18.23
CA SER A 12 -11.27 -21.36 -18.86
C SER A 12 -12.19 -22.02 -17.83
N HIS A 13 -13.47 -21.66 -17.82
CA HIS A 13 -14.47 -22.24 -16.94
C HIS A 13 -14.87 -23.65 -17.37
N ALA A 14 -14.91 -24.57 -16.41
CA ALA A 14 -15.60 -25.84 -16.54
C ALA A 14 -17.09 -25.65 -16.19
N GLY A 15 -17.94 -25.49 -17.21
CA GLY A 15 -19.36 -25.90 -17.24
C GLY A 15 -20.42 -25.25 -16.33
N GLY A 16 -20.08 -24.41 -15.34
CA GLY A 16 -21.06 -23.74 -14.46
C GLY A 16 -21.34 -22.26 -14.86
N PRO A 17 -22.50 -21.68 -14.48
CA PRO A 17 -22.78 -20.26 -14.72
C PRO A 17 -21.80 -19.39 -13.93
N LEU A 18 -21.22 -18.40 -14.61
CA LEU A 18 -20.37 -17.37 -14.01
C LEU A 18 -21.25 -16.48 -13.10
N LEU A 19 -20.91 -16.37 -11.81
CA LEU A 19 -21.60 -15.51 -10.84
C LEU A 19 -20.96 -14.11 -10.71
N ILE A 20 -20.28 -13.69 -11.79
CA ILE A 20 -19.77 -12.34 -11.98
C ILE A 20 -20.52 -11.74 -13.15
N TYR A 21 -21.31 -10.71 -12.88
CA TYR A 21 -22.16 -10.07 -13.87
C TYR A 21 -21.54 -8.78 -14.38
N THR A 22 -21.78 -8.47 -15.65
CA THR A 22 -21.18 -7.30 -16.33
C THR A 22 -21.73 -5.96 -15.83
N THR A 23 -22.97 -5.93 -15.35
CA THR A 23 -23.65 -4.76 -14.79
C THR A 23 -24.59 -5.18 -13.65
N ILE A 24 -25.09 -4.20 -12.89
CA ILE A 24 -26.11 -4.41 -11.85
C ILE A 24 -27.39 -5.03 -12.41
N ALA A 25 -27.81 -4.65 -13.62
CA ALA A 25 -29.05 -5.10 -14.26
C ALA A 25 -28.96 -6.48 -14.95
N ALA A 26 -27.76 -7.06 -15.08
CA ALA A 26 -27.55 -8.28 -15.85
C ALA A 26 -28.17 -9.55 -15.24
N ALA A 27 -28.62 -9.50 -13.98
CA ALA A 27 -29.41 -10.55 -13.35
C ALA A 27 -30.28 -9.97 -12.23
N PRO A 28 -31.42 -10.60 -11.86
CA PRO A 28 -32.19 -10.20 -10.71
C PRO A 28 -31.35 -10.16 -9.42
N LEU A 29 -31.65 -9.20 -8.56
CA LEU A 29 -31.06 -9.13 -7.22
C LEU A 29 -31.72 -10.16 -6.29
N LYS A 30 -30.93 -10.68 -5.36
CA LYS A 30 -31.39 -11.57 -4.29
C LYS A 30 -31.42 -10.81 -2.96
N GLU A 31 -31.80 -11.51 -1.90
CA GLU A 31 -31.50 -11.01 -0.55
C GLU A 31 -30.04 -11.25 -0.20
N TYR A 32 -29.37 -10.21 0.30
CA TYR A 32 -27.97 -10.25 0.73
C TYR A 32 -27.86 -9.88 2.21
N ASP A 33 -26.95 -10.53 2.93
CA ASP A 33 -26.62 -10.21 4.32
C ASP A 33 -25.78 -8.92 4.40
N ALA A 34 -25.02 -8.62 3.36
CA ALA A 34 -24.25 -7.38 3.21
C ALA A 34 -24.09 -6.98 1.74
N CYS A 35 -24.03 -5.67 1.50
CA CYS A 35 -23.61 -5.07 0.25
C CYS A 35 -22.26 -4.38 0.46
N VAL A 36 -21.27 -4.71 -0.37
CA VAL A 36 -19.91 -4.19 -0.33
C VAL A 36 -19.67 -3.33 -1.57
N VAL A 37 -19.20 -2.11 -1.37
CA VAL A 37 -18.86 -1.18 -2.45
C VAL A 37 -17.35 -1.19 -2.67
N GLY A 38 -16.91 -1.77 -3.79
CA GLY A 38 -15.51 -1.91 -4.17
C GLY A 38 -15.00 -3.35 -4.01
N SER A 39 -14.27 -3.82 -5.03
CA SER A 39 -13.70 -5.16 -5.08
C SER A 39 -12.17 -5.18 -4.95
N GLY A 40 -11.61 -4.20 -4.23
CA GLY A 40 -10.19 -4.20 -3.84
C GLY A 40 -9.85 -5.31 -2.83
N PRO A 41 -8.61 -5.32 -2.30
CA PRO A 41 -8.20 -6.28 -1.27
C PRO A 41 -9.19 -6.41 -0.11
N ALA A 42 -9.62 -5.27 0.45
CA ALA A 42 -10.57 -5.22 1.57
C ALA A 42 -11.93 -5.86 1.23
N GLY A 43 -12.53 -5.46 0.11
CA GLY A 43 -13.85 -5.94 -0.31
C GLY A 43 -13.86 -7.43 -0.70
N ILE A 44 -12.82 -7.90 -1.38
CA ILE A 44 -12.68 -9.33 -1.73
C ILE A 44 -12.45 -10.18 -0.48
N VAL A 45 -11.58 -9.76 0.44
CA VAL A 45 -11.36 -10.48 1.71
C VAL A 45 -12.66 -10.56 2.52
N PHE A 46 -13.38 -9.45 2.63
CA PHE A 46 -14.68 -9.42 3.32
C PHE A 46 -15.67 -10.41 2.70
N ALA A 47 -15.86 -10.37 1.38
CA ALA A 47 -16.82 -11.25 0.69
C ALA A 47 -16.44 -12.74 0.81
N LEU A 48 -15.15 -13.07 0.72
CA LEU A 48 -14.67 -14.45 0.87
C LEU A 48 -14.83 -14.95 2.31
N GLU A 49 -14.59 -14.12 3.32
CA GLU A 49 -14.84 -14.51 4.73
C GLU A 49 -16.34 -14.64 5.00
N MET A 50 -17.19 -13.70 4.58
CA MET A 50 -18.65 -13.82 4.72
C MET A 50 -19.17 -15.14 4.12
N ALA A 51 -18.70 -15.50 2.91
CA ALA A 51 -19.07 -16.75 2.27
C ALA A 51 -18.61 -17.99 3.06
N ARG A 52 -17.46 -17.94 3.74
CA ARG A 52 -17.03 -19.04 4.63
C ARG A 52 -17.96 -19.25 5.82
N PHE A 53 -18.63 -18.20 6.28
CA PHE A 53 -19.66 -18.27 7.32
C PHE A 53 -21.08 -18.49 6.76
N GLY A 54 -21.21 -18.86 5.49
CA GLY A 54 -22.50 -19.15 4.88
C GLY A 54 -23.36 -17.91 4.56
N LYS A 55 -22.79 -16.70 4.64
CA LYS A 55 -23.50 -15.44 4.39
C LYS A 55 -23.33 -14.98 2.95
N ARG A 56 -24.40 -14.40 2.39
CA ARG A 56 -24.45 -13.90 1.02
C ARG A 56 -24.03 -12.44 0.94
N THR A 57 -23.08 -12.13 0.08
CA THR A 57 -22.57 -10.78 -0.14
C THR A 57 -22.80 -10.33 -1.58
N LEU A 58 -23.36 -9.12 -1.75
CA LEU A 58 -23.35 -8.39 -3.02
C LEU A 58 -22.10 -7.51 -3.08
N VAL A 59 -21.28 -7.64 -4.12
CA VAL A 59 -20.10 -6.81 -4.36
C VAL A 59 -20.34 -5.92 -5.57
N LEU A 60 -20.36 -4.62 -5.38
CA LEU A 60 -20.51 -3.61 -6.43
C LEU A 60 -19.13 -3.07 -6.81
N GLU A 61 -18.67 -3.37 -8.02
CA GLU A 61 -17.40 -2.86 -8.55
C GLU A 61 -17.68 -1.84 -9.65
N SER A 62 -17.12 -0.64 -9.51
CA SER A 62 -17.33 0.43 -10.49
C SER A 62 -16.64 0.14 -11.82
N GLY A 63 -15.54 -0.62 -11.85
CA GLY A 63 -14.86 -1.03 -13.08
C GLY A 63 -15.30 -2.38 -13.64
N GLY A 64 -14.69 -2.76 -14.76
CA GLY A 64 -14.87 -4.07 -15.39
C GLY A 64 -13.84 -5.12 -14.92
N LEU A 65 -13.68 -6.18 -15.70
CA LEU A 65 -12.59 -7.15 -15.50
C LEU A 65 -11.19 -6.60 -15.86
N ARG A 66 -11.16 -5.49 -16.59
CA ARG A 66 -9.96 -4.79 -17.05
C ARG A 66 -10.18 -3.29 -16.86
N PRO A 67 -9.11 -2.48 -16.83
CA PRO A 67 -9.24 -1.04 -16.73
C PRO A 67 -9.92 -0.50 -18.00
N ASP A 68 -10.89 0.37 -17.81
CA ASP A 68 -11.52 1.17 -18.86
C ASP A 68 -11.27 2.66 -18.58
N ARG A 69 -10.95 3.44 -19.62
CA ARG A 69 -10.58 4.85 -19.46
C ARG A 69 -11.71 5.70 -18.89
N GLN A 70 -12.95 5.47 -19.32
CA GLN A 70 -14.09 6.26 -18.86
C GLN A 70 -14.46 5.93 -17.42
N GLN A 71 -14.29 4.68 -17.00
CA GLN A 71 -14.46 4.32 -15.60
C GLN A 71 -13.32 4.90 -14.75
N VAL A 72 -12.06 4.77 -15.19
CA VAL A 72 -10.90 5.30 -14.45
C VAL A 72 -11.03 6.81 -14.18
N SER A 73 -11.55 7.60 -15.13
CA SER A 73 -11.75 9.05 -14.94
C SER A 73 -12.77 9.41 -13.85
N LEU A 74 -13.57 8.46 -13.34
CA LEU A 74 -14.45 8.69 -12.17
C LEU A 74 -13.67 8.92 -10.87
N SER A 75 -12.37 8.61 -10.86
CA SER A 75 -11.47 8.88 -9.74
C SER A 75 -10.58 10.11 -9.95
N ASP A 76 -10.82 10.88 -11.02
CA ASP A 76 -10.12 12.14 -11.24
C ASP A 76 -10.38 13.09 -10.07
N ALA A 77 -9.33 13.77 -9.62
CA ALA A 77 -9.37 14.68 -8.49
C ALA A 77 -8.57 15.95 -8.80
N LEU A 78 -8.97 17.06 -8.19
CA LEU A 78 -8.22 18.30 -8.21
C LEU A 78 -7.08 18.21 -7.19
N LEU A 79 -5.85 18.11 -7.65
CA LEU A 79 -4.67 18.15 -6.78
C LEU A 79 -4.29 19.62 -6.52
N ILE A 80 -4.36 20.06 -5.26
CA ILE A 80 -3.98 21.43 -4.88
C ILE A 80 -2.49 21.67 -5.09
N ASP A 81 -1.66 20.69 -4.74
CA ASP A 81 -0.24 20.65 -5.08
C ASP A 81 0.09 19.31 -5.76
N PRO A 82 0.11 19.27 -7.11
CA PRO A 82 0.45 18.07 -7.87
C PRO A 82 1.86 17.52 -7.60
N SER A 83 2.78 18.31 -7.01
CA SER A 83 4.11 17.82 -6.65
C SER A 83 4.09 16.91 -5.43
N ARG A 84 3.02 16.95 -4.61
CA ARG A 84 2.92 16.22 -3.33
C ARG A 84 2.11 14.95 -3.40
N HIS A 85 1.39 14.71 -4.48
CA HIS A 85 0.51 13.56 -4.60
C HIS A 85 0.74 12.84 -5.92
N ASP A 86 0.74 11.51 -5.88
CA ASP A 86 0.77 10.69 -7.10
C ASP A 86 -0.45 10.98 -7.97
N ASP A 87 -0.30 10.88 -9.29
CA ASP A 87 -1.46 10.99 -10.18
C ASP A 87 -2.52 9.92 -9.84
N MET A 88 -3.79 10.32 -9.82
CA MET A 88 -4.89 9.40 -9.46
C MET A 88 -4.95 8.19 -10.39
N ALA A 89 -4.54 8.31 -11.65
CA ALA A 89 -4.51 7.21 -12.62
C ALA A 89 -3.52 6.09 -12.24
N ILE A 90 -2.53 6.37 -11.37
CA ILE A 90 -1.62 5.36 -10.81
C ILE A 90 -1.89 5.04 -9.34
N ALA A 91 -2.57 5.93 -8.62
CA ALA A 91 -2.92 5.74 -7.20
C ALA A 91 -4.16 4.86 -6.99
N VAL A 92 -5.07 4.81 -7.97
CA VAL A 92 -6.31 4.01 -7.89
C VAL A 92 -6.41 2.99 -9.02
N SER A 93 -7.28 2.00 -8.85
CA SER A 93 -7.60 1.06 -9.92
C SER A 93 -9.08 0.68 -9.88
N ARG A 94 -9.83 1.05 -10.92
CA ARG A 94 -11.24 0.68 -11.09
C ARG A 94 -11.36 -0.53 -12.00
N GLN A 95 -11.32 -1.70 -11.39
CA GLN A 95 -11.50 -3.01 -12.02
C GLN A 95 -11.59 -4.06 -10.92
N LEU A 96 -12.06 -5.27 -11.25
CA LEU A 96 -12.07 -6.39 -10.31
C LEU A 96 -10.67 -6.62 -9.70
N GLY A 97 -10.60 -6.61 -8.37
CA GLY A 97 -9.35 -6.72 -7.60
C GLY A 97 -8.73 -5.38 -7.19
N GLY A 98 -9.22 -4.26 -7.71
CA GLY A 98 -8.75 -2.92 -7.36
C GLY A 98 -7.22 -2.77 -7.48
N THR A 99 -6.61 -2.05 -6.52
CA THR A 99 -5.17 -1.74 -6.49
C THR A 99 -4.26 -2.95 -6.33
N SER A 100 -4.82 -4.14 -6.02
CA SER A 100 -4.05 -5.40 -6.05
C SER A 100 -3.50 -5.76 -7.44
N ASN A 101 -4.02 -5.11 -8.49
CA ASN A 101 -3.50 -5.20 -9.85
C ASN A 101 -2.24 -4.36 -10.09
N LEU A 102 -1.97 -3.36 -9.24
CA LEU A 102 -0.92 -2.36 -9.43
C LEU A 102 0.20 -2.44 -8.39
N TRP A 103 -0.11 -2.93 -7.19
CA TRP A 103 0.83 -2.95 -6.06
C TRP A 103 2.02 -3.91 -6.21
N GLY A 104 3.06 -3.66 -5.41
CA GLY A 104 4.27 -4.50 -5.33
C GLY A 104 4.12 -5.78 -4.51
N GLY A 105 2.96 -6.07 -3.93
CA GLY A 105 2.70 -7.29 -3.16
C GLY A 105 3.34 -7.33 -1.76
N ARG A 106 3.96 -6.24 -1.28
CA ARG A 106 4.55 -6.19 0.06
C ARG A 106 3.47 -6.31 1.13
N CYS A 107 3.67 -7.22 2.06
CA CYS A 107 2.78 -7.53 3.17
C CYS A 107 3.54 -7.44 4.50
N GLN A 108 3.05 -6.59 5.39
CA GLN A 108 3.61 -6.39 6.72
C GLN A 108 2.52 -5.94 7.69
N PRO A 109 2.50 -6.43 8.95
CA PRO A 109 1.62 -5.89 9.98
C PRO A 109 2.10 -4.51 10.42
N TYR A 110 1.20 -3.75 11.04
CA TYR A 110 1.60 -2.53 11.74
C TYR A 110 2.45 -2.92 12.96
N ASP A 111 3.37 -2.04 13.34
CA ASP A 111 4.28 -2.33 14.44
C ASP A 111 3.56 -2.07 15.79
N PRO A 112 3.95 -2.76 16.89
CA PRO A 112 3.33 -2.59 18.21
C PRO A 112 3.25 -1.12 18.65
N ILE A 113 4.25 -0.31 18.28
CA ILE A 113 4.30 1.11 18.61
C ILE A 113 3.16 1.93 17.97
N ASP A 114 2.63 1.48 16.82
CA ASP A 114 1.52 2.17 16.14
C ASP A 114 0.24 2.14 16.98
N PHE A 115 0.08 1.15 17.86
CA PHE A 115 -1.08 0.95 18.73
C PHE A 115 -0.94 1.60 20.12
N ARG A 116 0.19 2.29 20.38
CA ARG A 116 0.47 2.97 21.65
C ARG A 116 0.24 4.47 21.55
N THR A 117 -0.05 5.10 22.69
CA THR A 117 0.03 6.55 22.82
C THR A 117 1.50 6.99 22.76
N ARG A 118 1.82 7.92 21.87
CA ARG A 118 3.20 8.37 21.63
C ARG A 118 3.29 9.90 21.73
N PRO A 119 4.39 10.45 22.28
CA PRO A 119 4.67 11.88 22.17
C PRO A 119 4.66 12.32 20.70
N GLY A 120 4.14 13.52 20.42
CA GLY A 120 4.17 14.11 19.08
C GLY A 120 3.20 13.51 18.05
N VAL A 121 2.44 12.46 18.38
CA VAL A 121 1.44 11.84 17.49
C VAL A 121 0.03 12.00 18.07
N ASP A 122 -0.76 12.88 17.46
CA ASP A 122 -2.15 13.15 17.87
C ASP A 122 -3.14 12.17 17.19
N ALA A 123 -2.97 10.89 17.51
CA ALA A 123 -3.83 9.81 17.07
C ALA A 123 -3.61 8.54 17.89
N GLN A 124 -4.66 7.76 18.09
CA GLN A 124 -4.57 6.48 18.78
C GLN A 124 -5.53 5.46 18.16
N TRP A 125 -5.07 4.22 18.04
CA TRP A 125 -5.92 3.09 17.70
C TRP A 125 -6.86 2.74 18.87
N PRO A 126 -8.17 2.55 18.62
CA PRO A 126 -9.16 2.29 19.68
C PRO A 126 -9.15 0.84 20.19
N PHE A 127 -8.07 0.09 19.91
CA PHE A 127 -7.86 -1.30 20.30
C PHE A 127 -6.37 -1.63 20.29
N ALA A 128 -5.97 -2.68 20.99
CA ALA A 128 -4.58 -3.14 21.05
C ALA A 128 -4.23 -4.05 19.85
N LEU A 129 -2.94 -4.14 19.50
CA LEU A 129 -2.45 -5.04 18.44
C LEU A 129 -2.93 -6.49 18.61
N SER A 130 -2.99 -6.98 19.86
CA SER A 130 -3.47 -8.33 20.19
C SER A 130 -4.92 -8.61 19.77
N GLU A 131 -5.77 -7.58 19.64
CA GLU A 131 -7.14 -7.73 19.12
C GLU A 131 -7.16 -7.93 17.58
N LEU A 132 -6.06 -7.64 16.88
CA LEU A 132 -5.94 -7.79 15.43
C LEU A 132 -5.03 -8.96 15.03
N GLU A 133 -4.08 -9.35 15.88
CA GLU A 133 -3.14 -10.45 15.67
C GLU A 133 -3.74 -11.75 15.08
N PRO A 134 -4.88 -12.27 15.60
CA PRO A 134 -5.48 -13.49 15.07
C PRO A 134 -5.85 -13.38 13.58
N PHE A 135 -6.19 -12.18 13.12
CA PHE A 135 -6.65 -11.92 11.76
C PHE A 135 -5.52 -11.75 10.75
N TYR A 136 -4.26 -11.57 11.19
CA TYR A 136 -3.12 -11.54 10.26
C TYR A 136 -2.89 -12.88 9.58
N SER A 137 -3.19 -14.01 10.24
CA SER A 137 -3.17 -15.34 9.62
C SER A 137 -4.15 -15.44 8.43
N ILE A 138 -5.34 -14.86 8.59
CA ILE A 138 -6.39 -14.82 7.58
C ILE A 138 -6.01 -13.88 6.44
N ALA A 139 -5.51 -12.69 6.78
CA ALA A 139 -5.06 -11.71 5.81
C ALA A 139 -3.90 -12.25 4.95
N CYS A 140 -2.90 -12.90 5.56
CA CYS A 140 -1.81 -13.54 4.85
C CYS A 140 -2.28 -14.65 3.90
N ARG A 141 -3.27 -15.45 4.29
CA ARG A 141 -3.90 -16.45 3.41
C ARG A 141 -4.49 -15.81 2.16
N TYR A 142 -5.32 -14.77 2.32
CA TYR A 142 -5.96 -14.11 1.17
C TYR A 142 -5.02 -13.25 0.35
N LEU A 143 -3.96 -12.71 0.94
CA LEU A 143 -2.92 -12.00 0.21
C LEU A 143 -1.83 -12.93 -0.32
N SER A 144 -1.98 -14.25 -0.19
CA SER A 144 -0.99 -15.24 -0.66
C SER A 144 0.43 -14.95 -0.16
N ALA A 145 0.56 -14.50 1.09
CA ALA A 145 1.80 -13.97 1.67
C ALA A 145 2.53 -14.97 2.59
N GLY A 146 2.15 -16.26 2.58
CA GLY A 146 2.74 -17.29 3.45
C GLY A 146 2.18 -17.28 4.87
N SER A 147 2.91 -17.88 5.82
CA SER A 147 2.58 -17.85 7.25
C SER A 147 2.81 -16.45 7.85
N PRO A 148 2.03 -16.04 8.87
CA PRO A 148 2.08 -14.69 9.45
C PRO A 148 3.27 -14.49 10.41
N VAL A 149 4.49 -14.83 9.98
CA VAL A 149 5.72 -14.71 10.78
C VAL A 149 6.51 -13.47 10.32
N PHE A 150 6.61 -12.45 11.17
CA PHE A 150 7.23 -11.15 10.81
C PHE A 150 8.45 -10.78 11.66
N LYS A 151 8.87 -11.69 12.53
CA LYS A 151 10.08 -11.58 13.36
C LYS A 151 10.78 -12.94 13.32
N GLU A 152 12.10 -12.92 13.36
CA GLU A 152 12.92 -14.13 13.44
C GLU A 152 13.19 -14.50 14.90
N ASP A 153 13.50 -15.77 15.17
CA ASP A 153 13.90 -16.22 16.49
C ASP A 153 15.23 -15.54 16.91
N GLU A 154 15.45 -15.40 18.22
CA GLU A 154 16.52 -14.57 18.81
C GLU A 154 17.95 -15.04 18.47
N VAL A 155 18.13 -16.29 18.04
CA VAL A 155 19.44 -16.95 17.90
C VAL A 155 20.29 -16.40 16.72
N ASP A 156 19.69 -15.62 15.81
CA ASP A 156 20.34 -15.16 14.56
C ASP A 156 20.54 -13.64 14.43
N GLN A 157 20.23 -12.88 15.49
CA GLN A 157 19.87 -11.47 15.35
C GLN A 157 21.05 -10.49 15.38
N LEU A 158 21.03 -9.58 14.41
CA LEU A 158 21.73 -8.29 14.45
C LEU A 158 21.04 -7.29 15.40
N ALA A 159 19.97 -7.67 16.09
CA ALA A 159 19.14 -6.78 16.91
C ALA A 159 19.80 -6.45 18.26
N SER A 160 19.39 -5.33 18.84
CA SER A 160 19.84 -4.85 20.15
C SER A 160 18.70 -4.12 20.87
N SER A 161 18.96 -3.58 22.05
CA SER A 161 18.01 -2.71 22.75
C SER A 161 17.63 -1.44 21.96
N ALA A 162 18.49 -0.96 21.07
CA ALA A 162 18.28 0.28 20.32
C ALA A 162 17.54 0.09 18.99
N PHE A 163 17.81 -1.01 18.28
CA PHE A 163 17.24 -1.33 16.97
C PHE A 163 16.86 -2.81 16.88
N ASP A 164 15.69 -3.05 16.30
CA ASP A 164 15.14 -4.36 15.99
C ASP A 164 15.35 -4.68 14.50
N VAL A 165 15.33 -5.97 14.17
CA VAL A 165 15.34 -6.45 12.79
C VAL A 165 14.07 -7.26 12.54
N ARG A 166 13.22 -6.76 11.64
CA ARG A 166 11.94 -7.39 11.32
C ARG A 166 11.85 -7.81 9.87
N LEU A 167 10.97 -8.77 9.63
CA LEU A 167 10.68 -9.28 8.31
C LEU A 167 9.54 -8.50 7.67
N GLU A 168 9.65 -8.29 6.37
CA GLU A 168 8.51 -8.07 5.48
C GLU A 168 8.34 -9.31 4.60
N ARG A 169 7.10 -9.58 4.18
CA ARG A 169 6.77 -10.68 3.27
C ARG A 169 6.20 -10.18 1.96
N PHE A 170 6.20 -11.05 0.96
CA PHE A 170 5.68 -10.72 -0.37
C PHE A 170 4.60 -11.69 -0.81
N SER A 171 3.51 -11.13 -1.35
CA SER A 171 2.43 -11.87 -1.96
C SER A 171 2.93 -12.65 -3.18
N ASN A 172 2.72 -13.96 -3.16
CA ASN A 172 3.04 -14.85 -4.28
C ASN A 172 2.09 -14.66 -5.47
N ARG A 173 0.87 -14.16 -5.22
CA ARG A 173 -0.16 -13.89 -6.24
C ARG A 173 -0.80 -12.52 -5.99
N PRO A 174 -0.11 -11.41 -6.34
CA PRO A 174 -0.52 -10.04 -5.97
C PRO A 174 -1.94 -9.67 -6.41
N ALA A 175 -2.37 -10.11 -7.60
CA ALA A 175 -3.73 -9.89 -8.07
C ALA A 175 -4.71 -10.86 -7.37
N ILE A 176 -5.30 -10.42 -6.26
CA ILE A 176 -6.13 -11.26 -5.37
C ILE A 176 -7.30 -11.92 -6.10
N GLN A 177 -7.93 -11.21 -7.03
CA GLN A 177 -9.03 -11.74 -7.83
C GLN A 177 -8.60 -12.87 -8.77
N LYS A 178 -7.32 -12.91 -9.17
CA LYS A 178 -6.79 -14.05 -9.93
C LYS A 178 -6.43 -15.20 -9.01
N ALA A 179 -5.97 -14.91 -7.79
CA ALA A 179 -5.64 -15.92 -6.79
C ALA A 179 -6.89 -16.71 -6.35
N PHE A 180 -8.04 -16.03 -6.24
CA PHE A 180 -9.34 -16.58 -5.80
C PHE A 180 -10.40 -16.58 -6.91
N TRP A 181 -9.99 -16.67 -8.19
CA TRP A 181 -10.91 -16.57 -9.32
C TRP A 181 -12.04 -17.59 -9.24
N ARG A 182 -11.72 -18.84 -8.87
CA ARG A 182 -12.70 -19.93 -8.80
C ARG A 182 -13.75 -19.63 -7.74
N GLU A 183 -13.33 -19.27 -6.54
CA GLU A 183 -14.20 -18.95 -5.41
C GLU A 183 -15.10 -17.75 -5.73
N LEU A 184 -14.54 -16.68 -6.31
CA LEU A 184 -15.29 -15.48 -6.67
C LEU A 184 -16.30 -15.68 -7.80
N SER A 185 -16.03 -16.61 -8.72
CA SER A 185 -16.86 -16.82 -9.92
C SER A 185 -17.88 -17.95 -9.79
N SER A 186 -17.69 -18.88 -8.85
CA SER A 186 -18.59 -20.05 -8.70
C SER A 186 -19.33 -20.10 -7.37
N SER A 187 -18.99 -19.27 -6.38
CA SER A 187 -19.67 -19.30 -5.09
C SER A 187 -21.09 -18.72 -5.20
N PRO A 188 -22.15 -19.48 -4.85
CA PRO A 188 -23.51 -18.94 -4.83
C PRO A 188 -23.72 -17.90 -3.72
N LEU A 189 -22.75 -17.72 -2.83
CA LEU A 189 -22.78 -16.76 -1.73
C LEU A 189 -22.12 -15.42 -2.08
N ILE A 190 -21.40 -15.34 -3.21
CA ILE A 190 -20.74 -14.11 -3.66
C ILE A 190 -21.37 -13.71 -4.99
N ASP A 191 -21.97 -12.52 -5.01
CA ASP A 191 -22.58 -11.96 -6.21
C ASP A 191 -21.82 -10.69 -6.59
N ILE A 192 -21.08 -10.71 -7.69
CA ILE A 192 -20.25 -9.57 -8.11
C ILE A 192 -20.91 -8.88 -9.31
N ARG A 193 -21.18 -7.59 -9.18
CA ARG A 193 -21.70 -6.72 -10.23
C ARG A 193 -20.62 -5.74 -10.65
N LEU A 194 -20.08 -5.96 -11.85
CA LEU A 194 -19.09 -5.07 -12.45
C LEU A 194 -19.78 -3.83 -13.03
N ASN A 195 -18.98 -2.83 -13.39
CA ASN A 195 -19.45 -1.56 -13.97
C ASN A 195 -20.64 -0.95 -13.21
N SER A 196 -20.63 -1.07 -11.88
CA SER A 196 -21.74 -0.75 -10.99
C SER A 196 -21.27 0.33 -10.02
N THR A 197 -21.40 1.58 -10.42
CA THR A 197 -20.90 2.72 -9.64
C THR A 197 -21.96 3.20 -8.66
N VAL A 198 -21.67 3.10 -7.36
CA VAL A 198 -22.54 3.71 -6.32
C VAL A 198 -22.39 5.23 -6.38
N THR A 199 -23.52 5.92 -6.59
CA THR A 199 -23.60 7.38 -6.78
C THR A 199 -24.41 8.07 -5.68
N SER A 200 -25.21 7.34 -4.91
CA SER A 200 -25.95 7.89 -3.79
C SER A 200 -26.20 6.81 -2.73
N ILE A 201 -26.32 7.24 -1.48
CA ILE A 201 -26.65 6.41 -0.33
C ILE A 201 -27.96 6.94 0.25
N GLY A 202 -28.99 6.10 0.28
CA GLY A 202 -30.30 6.42 0.84
C GLY A 202 -30.28 6.31 2.36
N TYR A 203 -30.21 7.44 3.05
CA TYR A 203 -30.19 7.52 4.52
C TYR A 203 -31.55 7.96 5.06
N LEU A 204 -32.06 7.22 6.04
CA LEU A 204 -33.31 7.50 6.74
C LEU A 204 -33.15 7.07 8.20
N GLU A 205 -33.45 7.96 9.15
CA GLU A 205 -33.55 7.64 10.58
C GLU A 205 -32.35 6.85 11.17
N GLY A 206 -31.11 7.21 10.81
CA GLY A 206 -29.92 6.56 11.36
C GLY A 206 -29.52 5.25 10.67
N VAL A 207 -30.17 4.89 9.55
CA VAL A 207 -29.85 3.70 8.77
C VAL A 207 -29.74 4.01 7.27
N VAL A 208 -28.94 3.21 6.57
CA VAL A 208 -28.94 3.14 5.11
C VAL A 208 -30.02 2.16 4.68
N ALA A 209 -31.01 2.63 3.94
CA ALA A 209 -32.06 1.79 3.36
C ALA A 209 -31.61 1.16 2.04
N ASP A 210 -30.92 1.94 1.21
CA ASP A 210 -30.53 1.56 -0.15
C ASP A 210 -29.30 2.33 -0.66
N VAL A 211 -28.77 1.87 -1.79
CA VAL A 211 -27.78 2.60 -2.59
C VAL A 211 -28.25 2.74 -4.03
N THR A 212 -27.99 3.90 -4.64
CA THR A 212 -28.22 4.14 -6.07
C THR A 212 -26.98 3.76 -6.85
N VAL A 213 -27.13 2.84 -7.79
CA VAL A 213 -26.06 2.31 -8.64
C VAL A 213 -26.29 2.76 -10.07
N ARG A 214 -25.27 3.35 -10.71
CA ARG A 214 -25.26 3.68 -12.14
C ARG A 214 -24.32 2.77 -12.91
N ASP A 215 -24.79 2.30 -14.05
CA ASP A 215 -23.97 1.57 -15.02
C ASP A 215 -23.39 2.50 -16.11
N PRO A 216 -22.53 2.02 -17.04
CA PRO A 216 -21.93 2.85 -18.07
C PRO A 216 -22.93 3.44 -19.07
N SER A 217 -24.12 2.85 -19.19
CA SER A 217 -25.22 3.38 -20.02
C SER A 217 -25.96 4.52 -19.32
N GLY A 218 -25.74 4.71 -18.01
CA GLY A 218 -26.38 5.72 -17.19
C GLY A 218 -27.67 5.24 -16.53
N ILE A 219 -28.06 3.98 -16.72
CA ILE A 219 -29.23 3.40 -16.05
C ILE A 219 -28.97 3.35 -14.55
N GLU A 220 -29.93 3.87 -13.79
CA GLU A 220 -29.95 3.80 -12.34
C GLU A 220 -30.68 2.54 -11.86
N THR A 221 -30.13 1.92 -10.82
CA THR A 221 -30.77 0.84 -10.09
C THR A 221 -30.66 1.13 -8.60
N ILE A 222 -31.79 1.10 -7.91
CA ILE A 222 -31.85 1.22 -6.45
C ILE A 222 -31.66 -0.18 -5.87
N VAL A 223 -30.69 -0.32 -4.98
CA VAL A 223 -30.32 -1.59 -4.36
C VAL A 223 -30.59 -1.47 -2.86
N PRO A 224 -31.63 -2.14 -2.33
CA PRO A 224 -31.86 -2.22 -0.90
C PRO A 224 -30.70 -2.91 -0.19
N VAL A 225 -30.33 -2.44 1.00
CA VAL A 225 -29.21 -3.00 1.77
C VAL A 225 -29.60 -3.26 3.22
N LYS A 226 -29.27 -4.47 3.71
CA LYS A 226 -29.36 -4.77 5.15
C LYS A 226 -28.17 -4.14 5.90
N ARG A 227 -26.98 -4.27 5.33
CA ARG A 227 -25.71 -3.71 5.81
C ARG A 227 -24.90 -3.21 4.62
N LEU A 228 -24.36 -1.99 4.72
CA LEU A 228 -23.52 -1.40 3.69
C LEU A 228 -22.07 -1.32 4.17
N VAL A 229 -21.14 -1.86 3.39
CA VAL A 229 -19.69 -1.82 3.66
C VAL A 229 -18.98 -1.04 2.55
N LEU A 230 -18.40 0.10 2.88
CA LEU A 230 -17.57 0.87 1.96
C LEU A 230 -16.15 0.30 1.94
N ALA A 231 -15.74 -0.27 0.81
CA ALA A 231 -14.42 -0.88 0.59
C ALA A 231 -13.79 -0.41 -0.74
N SER A 232 -14.06 0.85 -1.09
CA SER A 232 -13.72 1.48 -2.37
C SER A 232 -12.31 2.12 -2.42
N GLY A 233 -11.52 1.95 -1.36
CA GLY A 233 -10.20 2.59 -1.20
C GLY A 233 -10.25 3.82 -0.30
N GLY A 234 -9.11 4.41 0.04
CA GLY A 234 -9.04 5.51 1.00
C GLY A 234 -9.88 6.71 0.56
N LEU A 235 -9.60 7.21 -0.64
CA LEU A 235 -10.23 8.43 -1.15
C LEU A 235 -11.67 8.22 -1.60
N GLU A 236 -11.98 7.16 -2.34
CA GLU A 236 -13.36 6.94 -2.82
C GLU A 236 -14.35 6.58 -1.70
N SER A 237 -13.91 5.86 -0.66
CA SER A 237 -14.78 5.64 0.51
C SER A 237 -15.05 6.97 1.22
N THR A 238 -14.04 7.85 1.30
CA THR A 238 -14.21 9.20 1.84
C THR A 238 -15.13 10.06 0.99
N ARG A 239 -15.00 9.99 -0.35
CA ARG A 239 -15.86 10.72 -1.29
C ARG A 239 -17.33 10.35 -1.11
N GLN A 240 -17.62 9.05 -0.96
CA GLN A 240 -18.98 8.56 -0.71
C GLN A 240 -19.55 9.08 0.61
N LEU A 241 -18.74 9.11 1.68
CA LEU A 241 -19.15 9.68 2.97
C LEU A 241 -19.37 11.20 2.89
N LEU A 242 -18.49 11.92 2.19
CA LEU A 242 -18.63 13.37 1.99
C LEU A 242 -19.88 13.72 1.17
N VAL A 243 -20.20 12.93 0.14
CA VAL A 243 -21.42 13.12 -0.66
C VAL A 243 -22.66 12.86 0.20
N LEU A 244 -22.63 11.82 1.05
CA LEU A 244 -23.69 11.59 2.01
C LEU A 244 -23.82 12.75 3.02
N GLN A 245 -22.71 13.25 3.56
CA GLN A 245 -22.69 14.40 4.46
C GLN A 245 -23.23 15.67 3.80
N ARG A 246 -22.93 15.91 2.53
CA ARG A 246 -23.46 17.06 1.78
C ARG A 246 -24.99 17.06 1.75
N LYS A 247 -25.61 15.88 1.69
CA LYS A 247 -27.08 15.72 1.75
C LYS A 247 -27.63 15.78 3.18
N TYR A 248 -26.86 15.31 4.15
CA TYR A 248 -27.22 15.31 5.57
C TYR A 248 -26.09 15.94 6.41
N PRO A 249 -26.04 17.28 6.51
CA PRO A 249 -24.88 18.00 7.07
C PRO A 249 -24.54 17.67 8.53
N GLY A 250 -25.46 17.08 9.30
CA GLY A 250 -25.21 16.70 10.69
C GLY A 250 -24.42 15.40 10.87
N LEU A 251 -24.24 14.60 9.82
CA LEU A 251 -23.49 13.35 9.89
C LEU A 251 -21.98 13.61 10.04
N PHE A 252 -21.27 12.65 10.61
CA PHE A 252 -19.81 12.56 10.60
C PHE A 252 -19.12 13.74 11.29
N GLY A 253 -19.72 14.20 12.40
CA GLY A 253 -19.24 15.35 13.18
C GLY A 253 -19.58 16.71 12.56
N GLY A 254 -20.33 16.74 11.45
CA GLY A 254 -20.71 17.95 10.74
C GLY A 254 -19.62 18.53 9.82
N PRO A 255 -19.85 19.70 9.21
CA PRO A 255 -18.92 20.30 8.25
C PRO A 255 -17.53 20.62 8.85
N ASP A 256 -17.49 20.95 10.13
CA ASP A 256 -16.26 21.19 10.88
C ASP A 256 -15.66 19.91 11.50
N GLY A 257 -16.31 18.77 11.28
CA GLY A 257 -15.93 17.48 11.80
C GLY A 257 -14.61 16.93 11.23
N PRO A 258 -14.28 15.68 11.58
CA PRO A 258 -13.02 15.04 11.20
C PRO A 258 -13.02 14.43 9.79
N LEU A 259 -14.18 14.30 9.12
CA LEU A 259 -14.28 13.68 7.80
C LEU A 259 -13.45 14.46 6.76
N GLY A 260 -12.62 13.75 6.01
CA GLY A 260 -11.73 14.31 5.00
C GLY A 260 -10.43 14.91 5.55
N LYS A 261 -10.32 15.16 6.86
CA LYS A 261 -9.09 15.68 7.50
C LYS A 261 -8.09 14.55 7.78
N TYR A 262 -6.86 14.92 8.14
CA TYR A 262 -5.80 13.98 8.53
C TYR A 262 -5.38 13.03 7.41
N TYR A 263 -5.41 13.53 6.17
CA TYR A 263 -4.98 12.74 5.03
C TYR A 263 -3.47 12.48 5.11
N MET A 264 -3.11 11.20 5.15
CA MET A 264 -1.75 10.72 5.26
C MET A 264 -1.39 9.80 4.08
N GLY A 265 -0.12 9.86 3.73
CA GLY A 265 0.58 8.89 2.88
C GLY A 265 1.75 8.32 3.66
N HIS A 266 2.95 8.36 3.09
CA HIS A 266 4.19 8.10 3.81
C HIS A 266 5.30 9.02 3.29
N ILE A 267 6.37 9.14 4.08
CA ILE A 267 7.59 9.79 3.62
C ILE A 267 8.56 8.66 3.23
N ILE A 268 8.81 8.53 1.92
CA ILE A 268 9.68 7.51 1.34
C ILE A 268 10.83 8.17 0.59
N GLY A 269 11.99 7.54 0.59
CA GLY A 269 13.13 8.06 -0.15
C GLY A 269 14.45 7.43 0.22
N GLU A 270 15.50 8.09 -0.24
CA GLU A 270 16.90 7.71 -0.01
C GLU A 270 17.74 8.99 0.13
N ILE A 271 18.35 9.19 1.30
CA ILE A 271 19.25 10.33 1.55
C ILE A 271 20.67 9.90 1.96
N SER A 272 20.86 8.61 2.17
CA SER A 272 22.14 8.03 2.58
C SER A 272 22.35 6.68 1.92
N ASP A 273 23.59 6.24 1.91
CA ASP A 273 23.98 4.87 1.62
C ASP A 273 24.42 4.20 2.93
N ILE A 274 24.23 2.90 3.03
CA ILE A 274 24.79 2.06 4.09
C ILE A 274 26.01 1.30 3.57
N VAL A 275 27.09 1.32 4.36
CA VAL A 275 28.31 0.57 4.09
C VAL A 275 28.50 -0.46 5.18
N PHE A 276 28.42 -1.75 4.82
CA PHE A 276 28.61 -2.84 5.77
C PHE A 276 30.09 -3.18 5.96
N ASN A 277 30.46 -3.53 7.20
CA ASN A 277 31.80 -4.00 7.52
C ASN A 277 32.04 -5.45 7.03
N ASP A 278 31.00 -6.28 7.03
CA ASP A 278 31.04 -7.67 6.55
C ASP A 278 30.01 -7.91 5.44
N ARG A 279 30.45 -8.57 4.36
CA ARG A 279 29.58 -8.98 3.24
C ARG A 279 28.53 -9.99 3.68
N LYS A 280 28.84 -10.91 4.59
CA LYS A 280 27.87 -11.90 5.09
C LYS A 280 26.70 -11.25 5.81
N VAL A 281 26.95 -10.11 6.48
CA VAL A 281 25.90 -9.32 7.11
C VAL A 281 25.02 -8.65 6.06
N ALA A 282 25.61 -8.05 5.02
CA ALA A 282 24.85 -7.47 3.90
C ALA A 282 23.96 -8.51 3.19
N GLU A 283 24.45 -9.74 3.02
CA GLU A 283 23.71 -10.87 2.44
C GLU A 283 22.44 -11.23 3.22
N LYS A 284 22.40 -11.00 4.54
CA LYS A 284 21.18 -11.20 5.35
C LYS A 284 20.03 -10.26 4.96
N PHE A 285 20.29 -9.14 4.29
CA PHE A 285 19.24 -8.18 3.88
C PHE A 285 18.73 -8.38 2.44
N ASP A 286 19.22 -9.42 1.75
CA ASP A 286 18.67 -9.84 0.47
C ASP A 286 17.28 -10.49 0.63
N PHE A 287 16.60 -10.77 -0.48
CA PHE A 287 15.39 -11.57 -0.50
C PHE A 287 15.72 -13.06 -0.30
N PHE A 288 15.05 -13.70 0.65
CA PHE A 288 15.26 -15.11 0.96
C PHE A 288 13.93 -15.84 1.20
N LEU A 289 14.00 -17.17 1.21
CA LEU A 289 12.89 -18.05 1.58
C LEU A 289 13.22 -18.67 2.94
N ASP A 290 12.31 -18.52 3.90
CA ASP A 290 12.49 -18.91 5.31
C ASP A 290 11.58 -20.09 5.72
N GLY A 291 11.08 -20.85 4.73
CA GLY A 291 10.16 -21.97 4.97
C GLY A 291 8.71 -21.58 5.25
N ASN A 292 8.40 -20.30 5.45
CA ASN A 292 7.04 -19.82 5.71
C ASN A 292 6.22 -19.55 4.43
N GLY A 293 6.64 -20.08 3.29
CA GLY A 293 5.84 -20.09 2.06
C GLY A 293 5.77 -18.78 1.28
N SER A 294 6.63 -17.80 1.55
CA SER A 294 6.79 -16.57 0.77
C SER A 294 8.22 -16.04 0.85
N TYR A 295 8.62 -15.20 -0.10
CA TYR A 295 9.86 -14.42 0.06
C TYR A 295 9.73 -13.48 1.26
N ALA A 296 10.82 -13.38 2.01
CA ALA A 296 11.01 -12.45 3.10
C ALA A 296 12.22 -11.55 2.86
N ARG A 297 12.23 -10.39 3.52
CA ARG A 297 13.40 -9.50 3.59
C ARG A 297 13.50 -8.87 4.97
N ARG A 298 14.73 -8.72 5.47
CA ARG A 298 15.03 -8.06 6.75
C ARG A 298 15.05 -6.54 6.59
N ARG A 299 14.66 -5.83 7.65
CA ARG A 299 14.69 -4.37 7.73
C ARG A 299 15.06 -3.93 9.13
N PHE A 300 15.79 -2.83 9.23
CA PHE A 300 16.09 -2.18 10.50
C PHE A 300 14.90 -1.32 10.93
N ILE A 301 14.53 -1.41 12.19
CA ILE A 301 13.47 -0.61 12.79
C ILE A 301 13.99 -0.11 14.14
N PRO A 302 13.92 1.19 14.47
CA PRO A 302 14.27 1.65 15.81
C PRO A 302 13.36 0.94 16.83
N SER A 303 13.92 0.49 17.95
CA SER A 303 13.11 -0.18 18.98
C SER A 303 12.03 0.77 19.53
N ASP A 304 10.94 0.22 20.06
CA ASP A 304 9.88 1.03 20.69
C ASP A 304 10.45 2.01 21.72
N ASN A 305 11.45 1.59 22.49
CA ASN A 305 12.12 2.42 23.50
C ASN A 305 12.87 3.59 22.86
N THR A 306 13.65 3.34 21.80
CA THR A 306 14.37 4.39 21.06
C THR A 306 13.39 5.39 20.47
N GLN A 307 12.30 4.91 19.84
CA GLN A 307 11.30 5.78 19.25
C GLN A 307 10.62 6.69 20.29
N MET A 308 10.27 6.13 21.46
CA MET A 308 9.65 6.90 22.55
C MET A 308 10.62 7.90 23.19
N ALA A 309 11.85 7.49 23.47
CA ALA A 309 12.85 8.32 24.14
C ALA A 309 13.29 9.51 23.28
N ASP A 310 13.45 9.31 21.98
CA ASP A 310 13.95 10.33 21.04
C ASP A 310 12.83 11.05 20.27
N ASN A 311 11.57 10.78 20.60
CA ASN A 311 10.39 11.33 19.92
C ASN A 311 10.50 11.14 18.40
N LEU A 312 10.70 9.90 17.98
CA LEU A 312 10.76 9.50 16.57
C LEU A 312 9.35 9.09 16.11
N LEU A 313 9.06 9.36 14.84
CA LEU A 313 7.96 8.71 14.14
C LEU A 313 8.34 7.28 13.78
N ASN A 314 7.35 6.42 13.55
CA ASN A 314 7.62 5.05 13.15
C ASN A 314 8.31 5.02 11.79
N VAL A 315 9.38 4.23 11.63
CA VAL A 315 10.18 4.18 10.40
C VAL A 315 10.88 2.83 10.27
N SER A 316 11.03 2.35 9.04
CA SER A 316 11.95 1.25 8.73
C SER A 316 12.97 1.63 7.67
N PHE A 317 14.13 0.98 7.74
CA PHE A 317 15.24 1.14 6.82
C PHE A 317 15.68 -0.20 6.24
N TRP A 318 16.08 -0.20 4.97
CA TRP A 318 16.68 -1.39 4.36
C TRP A 318 17.64 -1.03 3.23
N PRO A 319 18.68 -1.85 3.01
CA PRO A 319 19.57 -1.66 1.89
C PRO A 319 18.85 -1.95 0.57
N VAL A 320 19.14 -1.13 -0.43
CA VAL A 320 18.73 -1.29 -1.83
C VAL A 320 19.95 -1.16 -2.73
N VAL A 321 19.81 -1.52 -4.00
CA VAL A 321 20.92 -1.32 -4.96
C VAL A 321 21.30 0.16 -5.00
N PRO A 322 22.61 0.50 -4.94
CA PRO A 322 23.04 1.89 -5.03
C PRO A 322 22.70 2.48 -6.41
N PRO A 323 22.72 3.82 -6.57
CA PRO A 323 22.51 4.45 -7.86
C PRO A 323 23.41 3.83 -8.93
N VAL A 324 22.80 3.39 -10.03
CA VAL A 324 23.50 2.63 -11.09
C VAL A 324 24.65 3.44 -11.70
N ALA A 325 24.56 4.77 -11.69
CA ALA A 325 25.59 5.68 -12.17
C ALA A 325 26.77 5.89 -11.22
N ASP A 326 26.70 5.42 -9.97
CA ASP A 326 27.79 5.57 -9.00
C ASP A 326 28.76 4.38 -9.06
N ALA A 327 29.80 4.47 -9.88
CA ALA A 327 30.79 3.41 -10.06
C ALA A 327 31.50 2.94 -8.77
N ARG A 328 31.42 3.71 -7.66
CA ARG A 328 31.96 3.32 -6.34
C ARG A 328 31.30 2.06 -5.79
N HIS A 329 30.14 1.66 -6.32
CA HIS A 329 29.52 0.39 -5.95
C HIS A 329 30.42 -0.83 -6.29
N GLY A 330 31.32 -0.76 -7.28
CA GLY A 330 32.25 -1.87 -7.57
C GLY A 330 31.58 -3.18 -8.02
N SER A 331 30.51 -3.11 -8.82
CA SER A 331 29.71 -4.26 -9.27
C SER A 331 29.73 -4.33 -10.79
N ALA A 332 30.18 -5.46 -11.33
CA ALA A 332 30.18 -5.67 -12.78
C ALA A 332 28.77 -5.61 -13.37
N THR A 333 27.77 -6.20 -12.70
CA THR A 333 26.39 -6.20 -13.20
C THR A 333 25.80 -4.79 -13.24
N LEU A 334 25.93 -4.01 -12.15
CA LEU A 334 25.44 -2.61 -12.15
C LEU A 334 26.19 -1.75 -13.16
N SER A 335 27.51 -1.91 -13.27
CA SER A 335 28.30 -1.18 -14.26
C SER A 335 27.92 -1.55 -15.69
N ALA A 336 27.67 -2.82 -16.00
CA ALA A 336 27.21 -3.24 -17.32
C ALA A 336 25.84 -2.61 -17.66
N VAL A 337 24.93 -2.57 -16.68
CA VAL A 337 23.64 -1.87 -16.83
C VAL A 337 23.86 -0.38 -17.06
N CYS A 338 24.75 0.26 -16.29
CA CYS A 338 25.07 1.69 -16.44
C CYS A 338 25.60 2.00 -17.84
N LEU A 339 26.60 1.25 -18.32
CA LEU A 339 27.19 1.41 -19.65
C LEU A 339 26.15 1.19 -20.76
N ALA A 340 25.29 0.17 -20.61
CA ALA A 340 24.22 -0.11 -21.57
C ALA A 340 23.17 1.01 -21.64
N LEU A 341 22.81 1.60 -20.49
CA LEU A 341 21.86 2.70 -20.41
C LEU A 341 22.48 4.06 -20.79
N GLY A 342 23.78 4.24 -20.56
CA GLY A 342 24.55 5.42 -20.94
C GLY A 342 24.77 5.53 -22.45
N PHE A 343 24.91 4.39 -23.13
CA PHE A 343 24.99 4.35 -24.59
C PHE A 343 23.60 4.55 -25.21
N ALA A 344 23.31 5.78 -25.65
CA ALA A 344 21.97 6.21 -26.07
C ALA A 344 21.24 5.27 -27.06
N PRO A 345 21.90 4.66 -28.09
CA PRO A 345 21.22 3.71 -28.98
C PRO A 345 20.69 2.47 -28.25
N LEU A 346 21.48 1.90 -27.34
CA LEU A 346 21.09 0.72 -26.57
C LEU A 346 20.15 1.07 -25.40
N GLY A 347 20.41 2.18 -24.72
CA GLY A 347 19.57 2.65 -23.60
C GLY A 347 18.13 2.92 -24.02
N ARG A 348 17.92 3.53 -25.20
CA ARG A 348 16.57 3.76 -25.77
C ARG A 348 15.82 2.49 -26.14
N LEU A 349 16.53 1.40 -26.46
CA LEU A 349 15.93 0.09 -26.72
C LEU A 349 15.49 -0.60 -25.42
N LEU A 350 16.22 -0.36 -24.32
CA LEU A 350 16.00 -1.04 -23.04
C LEU A 350 14.94 -0.36 -22.16
N VAL A 351 14.94 0.98 -22.11
CA VAL A 351 14.02 1.76 -21.27
C VAL A 351 13.60 3.06 -21.96
N ALA A 352 12.43 3.57 -21.58
CA ALA A 352 11.96 4.87 -22.07
C ALA A 352 12.96 5.99 -21.70
N ASP A 353 13.18 6.95 -22.59
CA ASP A 353 14.22 7.98 -22.45
C ASP A 353 14.06 8.82 -21.17
N ALA A 354 12.83 9.07 -20.71
CA ALA A 354 12.57 9.75 -19.44
C ALA A 354 13.06 8.94 -18.23
N ILE A 355 12.90 7.61 -18.24
CA ILE A 355 13.40 6.70 -17.20
C ILE A 355 14.93 6.66 -17.27
N ARG A 356 15.51 6.62 -18.47
CA ARG A 356 16.96 6.63 -18.69
C ARG A 356 17.60 7.87 -18.07
N LYS A 357 17.10 9.06 -18.41
CA LYS A 357 17.59 10.35 -17.87
C LYS A 357 17.46 10.47 -16.35
N ARG A 358 16.51 9.78 -15.72
CA ARG A 358 16.37 9.74 -14.27
C ARG A 358 17.47 8.92 -13.58
N HIS A 359 17.97 7.86 -14.21
CA HIS A 359 18.95 6.95 -13.60
C HIS A 359 20.39 7.22 -14.06
N ILE A 360 20.55 7.89 -15.21
CA ILE A 360 21.83 8.13 -15.85
C ILE A 360 22.04 9.65 -15.99
N PRO A 361 23.00 10.23 -15.27
CA PRO A 361 23.34 11.65 -15.37
C PRO A 361 23.98 11.98 -16.72
N GLU A 362 24.10 13.28 -17.03
CA GLU A 362 24.66 13.75 -18.30
C GLU A 362 26.14 13.37 -18.48
N SER A 363 26.89 13.23 -17.39
CA SER A 363 28.26 12.75 -17.36
C SER A 363 28.39 11.48 -16.52
N ILE A 364 29.08 10.48 -17.06
CA ILE A 364 29.30 9.17 -16.42
C ILE A 364 30.80 8.92 -16.36
N ASP A 365 31.28 8.36 -15.25
CA ASP A 365 32.64 7.82 -15.17
C ASP A 365 32.72 6.46 -15.88
N TRP A 366 32.90 6.51 -17.21
CA TRP A 366 32.97 5.34 -18.07
C TRP A 366 34.08 4.36 -17.66
N TRP A 367 35.26 4.86 -17.29
CA TRP A 367 36.43 4.03 -17.02
C TRP A 367 36.27 3.22 -15.74
N SER A 368 35.74 3.83 -14.67
CA SER A 368 35.46 3.09 -13.44
C SER A 368 34.40 2.01 -13.65
N HIS A 369 33.38 2.27 -14.49
CA HIS A 369 32.39 1.23 -14.83
C HIS A 369 32.99 0.10 -15.67
N ILE A 370 33.81 0.41 -16.70
CA ILE A 370 34.50 -0.61 -17.51
C ILE A 370 35.40 -1.47 -16.63
N ARG A 371 36.18 -0.85 -15.73
CA ARG A 371 37.04 -1.57 -14.78
C ARG A 371 36.22 -2.55 -13.92
N ASN A 372 35.10 -2.12 -13.38
CA ASN A 372 34.21 -2.98 -12.59
C ASN A 372 33.70 -4.18 -13.41
N VAL A 373 33.33 -3.98 -14.69
CA VAL A 373 32.87 -5.07 -15.57
C VAL A 373 33.99 -6.08 -15.80
N VAL A 374 35.20 -5.62 -16.12
CA VAL A 374 36.35 -6.49 -16.38
C VAL A 374 36.72 -7.29 -15.12
N LEU A 375 36.76 -6.64 -13.96
CA LEU A 375 37.16 -7.28 -12.70
C LEU A 375 36.11 -8.24 -12.13
N GLY A 376 34.82 -8.05 -12.42
CA GLY A 376 33.72 -8.86 -11.84
C GLY A 376 32.90 -9.65 -12.86
N LEU A 377 33.47 -9.91 -14.06
CA LEU A 377 32.78 -10.62 -15.13
C LEU A 377 32.29 -12.03 -14.71
N PRO A 378 33.08 -12.86 -14.00
CA PRO A 378 32.62 -14.18 -13.56
C PRO A 378 31.37 -14.11 -12.67
N GLU A 379 31.34 -13.17 -11.71
CA GLU A 379 30.19 -12.99 -10.81
C GLU A 379 28.95 -12.52 -11.56
N ALA A 380 29.11 -11.61 -12.54
CA ALA A 380 28.00 -11.14 -13.36
C ALA A 380 27.41 -12.28 -14.21
N LEU A 381 28.26 -13.12 -14.81
CA LEU A 381 27.83 -14.26 -15.61
C LEU A 381 27.12 -15.34 -14.77
N ALA A 382 27.48 -15.50 -13.50
CA ALA A 382 26.77 -16.40 -12.59
C ALA A 382 25.42 -15.83 -12.12
N TYR A 383 25.38 -14.53 -11.82
CA TYR A 383 24.22 -13.89 -11.21
C TYR A 383 23.07 -13.63 -12.21
N ILE A 384 23.37 -13.11 -13.40
CA ILE A 384 22.36 -12.70 -14.38
C ILE A 384 21.41 -13.85 -14.74
N PRO A 385 21.87 -15.04 -15.17
CA PRO A 385 20.98 -16.15 -15.54
C PRO A 385 20.11 -16.61 -14.36
N ARG A 386 20.69 -16.71 -13.16
CA ARG A 386 19.97 -17.08 -11.93
C ARG A 386 18.87 -16.07 -11.60
N PHE A 387 19.17 -14.78 -11.70
CA PHE A 387 18.17 -13.72 -11.49
C PHE A 387 17.02 -13.84 -12.49
N PHE A 388 17.30 -13.95 -13.79
CA PHE A 388 16.25 -14.08 -14.80
C PHE A 388 15.41 -15.35 -14.60
N TYR A 389 16.03 -16.47 -14.22
CA TYR A 389 15.31 -17.69 -13.88
C TYR A 389 14.32 -17.48 -12.72
N HIS A 390 14.80 -16.96 -11.58
CA HIS A 390 13.94 -16.75 -10.40
C HIS A 390 12.92 -15.62 -10.58
N ARG A 391 13.21 -14.64 -11.42
CA ARG A 391 12.31 -13.51 -11.66
C ARG A 391 11.14 -13.88 -12.57
N TYR A 392 11.37 -14.71 -13.59
CA TYR A 392 10.42 -14.95 -14.67
C TYR A 392 9.90 -16.38 -14.77
N PHE A 393 10.70 -17.38 -14.38
CA PHE A 393 10.40 -18.80 -14.61
C PHE A 393 10.10 -19.60 -13.33
N SER A 394 10.55 -19.14 -12.15
CA SER A 394 10.18 -19.79 -10.88
C SER A 394 8.69 -19.60 -10.54
N SER A 395 8.12 -20.62 -9.90
CA SER A 395 6.73 -20.60 -9.41
C SER A 395 6.49 -19.48 -8.39
N MET A 396 7.46 -19.28 -7.50
CA MET A 396 7.54 -18.12 -6.63
C MET A 396 8.54 -17.12 -7.21
N ARG A 397 8.02 -15.98 -7.67
CA ARG A 397 8.82 -14.98 -8.38
C ARG A 397 9.59 -14.11 -7.39
N LEU A 398 10.87 -13.90 -7.67
CA LEU A 398 11.70 -12.98 -6.90
C LEU A 398 11.08 -11.57 -6.90
N PRO A 399 10.81 -10.96 -5.73
CA PRO A 399 10.08 -9.69 -5.66
C PRO A 399 10.85 -8.51 -6.23
N GLY A 400 12.16 -8.49 -5.99
CA GLY A 400 13.03 -7.38 -6.34
C GLY A 400 14.41 -7.82 -6.75
N PHE A 401 15.31 -6.84 -6.78
CA PHE A 401 16.69 -7.02 -7.19
C PHE A 401 17.60 -6.49 -6.09
N PHE A 402 18.59 -7.29 -5.73
CA PHE A 402 19.64 -6.93 -4.80
C PHE A 402 20.94 -7.49 -5.37
N ILE A 403 21.96 -6.63 -5.54
CA ILE A 403 23.27 -7.07 -6.01
C ILE A 403 24.30 -6.87 -4.91
N GLN A 404 24.90 -7.99 -4.52
CA GLN A 404 26.12 -7.98 -3.71
C GLN A 404 27.25 -7.31 -4.48
N ASN A 405 28.01 -6.47 -3.80
CA ASN A 405 29.07 -5.69 -4.44
C ASN A 405 30.32 -5.59 -3.58
N ALA A 406 31.47 -5.42 -4.23
CA ALA A 406 32.78 -5.47 -3.56
C ALA A 406 32.96 -4.35 -2.52
N ALA A 407 32.31 -3.20 -2.75
CA ALA A 407 32.36 -2.06 -1.84
C ALA A 407 31.49 -2.25 -0.59
N LYS A 408 30.63 -3.28 -0.54
CA LYS A 408 29.62 -3.49 0.51
C LYS A 408 28.74 -2.25 0.74
N ARG A 409 28.54 -1.46 -0.32
CA ARG A 409 27.82 -0.19 -0.32
C ARG A 409 26.46 -0.36 -0.97
N TYR A 410 25.41 0.08 -0.30
CA TYR A 410 24.02 -0.05 -0.75
C TYR A 410 23.30 1.26 -0.49
N GLY A 411 22.34 1.62 -1.36
CA GLY A 411 21.44 2.72 -1.03
C GLY A 411 20.66 2.37 0.24
N LEU A 412 20.38 3.33 1.12
CA LEU A 412 19.53 3.11 2.28
C LEU A 412 18.14 3.70 1.99
N SER A 413 17.20 2.82 1.70
CA SER A 413 15.80 3.22 1.55
C SER A 413 15.13 3.28 2.91
N TYR A 414 14.30 4.29 3.12
CA TYR A 414 13.44 4.42 4.28
C TYR A 414 11.96 4.46 3.87
N HIS A 415 11.12 4.02 4.80
CA HIS A 415 9.68 4.22 4.77
C HIS A 415 9.24 4.68 6.14
N SER A 416 8.78 5.93 6.20
CA SER A 416 8.44 6.59 7.44
C SER A 416 6.95 6.85 7.51
N GLU A 417 6.43 6.75 8.72
CA GLU A 417 5.14 7.30 9.10
C GLU A 417 5.08 8.79 8.74
N HIS A 418 3.93 9.17 8.19
CA HIS A 418 3.50 10.55 8.00
C HIS A 418 2.55 10.88 9.16
N SER A 419 2.88 11.91 9.94
CA SER A 419 2.06 12.29 11.09
C SER A 419 0.68 12.81 10.66
N PRO A 420 -0.38 12.54 11.44
CA PRO A 420 -1.70 13.07 11.15
C PRO A 420 -1.73 14.58 11.42
N ALA A 421 -2.21 15.36 10.45
CA ALA A 421 -2.43 16.79 10.58
C ALA A 421 -3.76 17.19 9.94
N SER A 422 -4.55 18.02 10.62
CA SER A 422 -5.91 18.37 10.19
C SER A 422 -5.94 19.18 8.88
N GLU A 423 -4.84 19.88 8.60
CA GLU A 423 -4.60 20.74 7.45
C GLU A 423 -4.30 19.93 6.18
N SER A 424 -3.80 18.70 6.33
CA SER A 424 -3.71 17.74 5.24
C SER A 424 -5.07 17.07 5.08
N ARG A 425 -5.78 17.35 3.99
CA ARG A 425 -7.21 17.01 3.89
C ARG A 425 -7.72 16.86 2.46
N VAL A 426 -8.93 16.32 2.35
CA VAL A 426 -9.71 16.22 1.11
C VAL A 426 -11.14 16.71 1.33
N TRP A 427 -11.75 17.28 0.30
CA TRP A 427 -13.13 17.76 0.32
C TRP A 427 -13.78 17.62 -1.06
N LEU A 428 -15.09 17.86 -1.17
CA LEU A 428 -15.77 17.87 -2.47
C LEU A 428 -15.50 19.19 -3.20
N SER A 429 -15.07 19.12 -4.45
CA SER A 429 -14.98 20.29 -5.32
C SER A 429 -16.33 20.60 -5.99
N ASP A 430 -16.40 21.76 -6.65
CA ASP A 430 -17.55 22.13 -7.49
C ASP A 430 -17.55 21.40 -8.86
N GLU A 431 -16.43 20.78 -9.23
CA GLU A 431 -16.37 19.93 -10.42
C GLU A 431 -17.05 18.58 -10.17
N VAL A 432 -17.76 18.08 -11.17
CA VAL A 432 -18.41 16.78 -11.12
C VAL A 432 -17.86 15.81 -12.16
N ASP A 433 -18.01 14.53 -11.90
CA ASP A 433 -17.74 13.46 -12.86
C ASP A 433 -18.95 13.26 -13.83
N ARG A 434 -18.83 12.30 -14.75
CA ARG A 434 -19.87 11.99 -15.75
C ARG A 434 -21.20 11.51 -15.16
N TYR A 435 -21.24 11.15 -13.88
CA TYR A 435 -22.45 10.78 -13.16
C TYR A 435 -22.97 11.91 -12.27
N ALA A 436 -22.47 13.14 -12.48
CA ALA A 436 -22.79 14.33 -11.69
C ALA A 436 -22.38 14.22 -10.21
N MET A 437 -21.48 13.29 -9.89
CA MET A 437 -20.92 13.16 -8.55
C MET A 437 -19.75 14.13 -8.38
N PRO A 438 -19.69 14.92 -7.30
CA PRO A 438 -18.58 15.84 -7.06
C PRO A 438 -17.24 15.09 -7.01
N LYS A 439 -16.21 15.67 -7.63
CA LYS A 439 -14.83 15.20 -7.54
C LYS A 439 -14.24 15.57 -6.18
N LEU A 440 -13.14 14.93 -5.83
CA LEU A 440 -12.35 15.35 -4.67
C LEU A 440 -11.41 16.49 -5.05
N ALA A 441 -11.26 17.46 -4.16
CA ALA A 441 -10.06 18.28 -4.06
C ALA A 441 -9.13 17.64 -3.00
N ILE A 442 -7.85 17.52 -3.32
CA ILE A 442 -6.84 16.84 -2.50
C ILE A 442 -5.71 17.82 -2.17
N ASP A 443 -5.54 18.07 -0.88
CA ASP A 443 -4.45 18.87 -0.31
C ASP A 443 -3.65 18.00 0.66
N LEU A 444 -2.77 17.17 0.10
CA LEU A 444 -1.84 16.36 0.88
C LEU A 444 -0.60 17.19 1.22
N ARG A 445 -0.38 17.43 2.51
CA ARG A 445 0.70 18.28 3.00
C ARG A 445 1.71 17.46 3.79
N PHE A 446 2.99 17.73 3.58
CA PHE A 446 4.09 17.16 4.35
C PHE A 446 4.75 18.24 5.20
N PHE A 447 5.08 17.91 6.44
CA PHE A 447 5.53 18.90 7.42
C PHE A 447 7.00 18.74 7.79
N ARG A 448 7.67 19.87 8.07
CA ARG A 448 9.08 19.90 8.48
C ARG A 448 9.36 19.02 9.70
N LYS A 449 8.44 18.99 10.68
CA LYS A 449 8.56 18.18 11.90
C LYS A 449 8.75 16.67 11.60
N ASP A 450 8.12 16.16 10.54
CA ASP A 450 8.22 14.75 10.17
C ASP A 450 9.59 14.46 9.56
N ALA A 451 10.07 15.36 8.70
CA ALA A 451 11.41 15.27 8.12
C ALA A 451 12.52 15.41 9.17
N GLU A 452 12.34 16.26 10.19
CA GLU A 452 13.25 16.37 11.33
C GLU A 452 13.30 15.08 12.16
N ALA A 453 12.14 14.47 12.44
CA ALA A 453 12.08 13.18 13.14
C ALA A 453 12.76 12.06 12.36
N LEU A 454 12.55 12.02 11.04
CA LEU A 454 13.20 11.07 10.16
C LEU A 454 14.72 11.27 10.10
N LEU A 455 15.20 12.52 10.10
CA LEU A 455 16.64 12.79 10.12
C LEU A 455 17.27 12.33 11.44
N ARG A 456 16.62 12.58 12.58
CA ARG A 456 17.05 12.03 13.88
C ARG A 456 17.10 10.50 13.86
N ALA A 457 16.13 9.84 13.22
CA ALA A 457 16.13 8.39 13.10
C ALA A 457 17.32 7.86 12.27
N HIS A 458 17.74 8.56 11.22
CA HIS A 458 18.97 8.24 10.48
C HIS A 458 20.22 8.39 11.35
N ASP A 459 20.30 9.47 12.14
CA ASP A 459 21.43 9.67 13.05
C ASP A 459 21.50 8.58 14.12
N ARG A 460 20.35 8.17 14.68
CA ARG A 460 20.28 7.03 15.61
C ARG A 460 20.69 5.72 14.97
N LEU A 461 20.26 5.47 13.72
CA LEU A 461 20.69 4.28 12.98
C LEU A 461 22.19 4.29 12.73
N ASN A 462 22.77 5.42 12.35
CA ASN A 462 24.21 5.54 12.11
C ASN A 462 25.02 5.27 13.39
N GLN A 463 24.64 5.88 14.52
CA GLN A 463 25.32 5.62 15.79
C GLN A 463 25.24 4.14 16.18
N TRP A 464 24.06 3.55 16.06
CA TRP A 464 23.88 2.13 16.34
C TRP A 464 24.75 1.22 15.45
N LEU A 465 24.84 1.51 14.15
CA LEU A 465 25.68 0.75 13.22
C LEU A 465 27.17 0.83 13.57
N LEU A 466 27.64 1.99 14.04
CA LEU A 466 29.01 2.22 14.49
C LEU A 466 29.30 1.47 15.80
N ASP A 467 28.43 1.62 16.80
CA ASP A 467 28.56 1.00 18.12
C ASP A 467 28.60 -0.53 18.05
N THR A 468 27.74 -1.10 17.20
CA THR A 468 27.66 -2.55 16.96
C THR A 468 28.70 -3.06 15.96
N ARG A 469 29.49 -2.16 15.35
CA ARG A 469 30.47 -2.46 14.30
C ARG A 469 29.87 -3.19 13.09
N ILE A 470 28.57 -3.03 12.83
CA ILE A 470 27.89 -3.58 11.66
C ILE A 470 28.31 -2.81 10.40
N GLY A 471 28.45 -1.49 10.50
CA GLY A 471 28.72 -0.63 9.36
C GLY A 471 28.64 0.85 9.71
N ARG A 472 28.34 1.68 8.71
CA ARG A 472 28.10 3.12 8.86
C ARG A 472 27.15 3.62 7.79
N LEU A 473 26.58 4.80 8.00
CA LEU A 473 25.89 5.55 6.96
C LEU A 473 26.81 6.58 6.31
N GLU A 474 26.61 6.81 5.03
CA GLU A 474 27.22 7.88 4.25
C GLU A 474 26.11 8.70 3.59
N TYR A 475 25.88 9.92 4.09
CA TYR A 475 24.88 10.81 3.52
C TYR A 475 25.26 11.24 2.10
N ARG A 476 24.27 11.30 1.21
CA ARG A 476 24.46 11.70 -0.20
C ARG A 476 24.66 13.21 -0.36
N GLN A 477 24.33 13.97 0.68
CA GLN A 477 24.53 15.40 0.80
C GLN A 477 24.99 15.75 2.23
N PRO A 478 25.55 16.95 2.48
CA PRO A 478 25.86 17.39 3.84
C PRO A 478 24.64 17.32 4.75
N LEU A 479 24.84 16.96 6.03
CA LEU A 479 23.74 16.78 7.01
C LEU A 479 22.81 17.99 7.09
N ALA A 480 23.37 19.20 7.04
CA ALA A 480 22.62 20.45 7.06
C ALA A 480 21.63 20.61 5.88
N ALA A 481 21.88 19.95 4.75
CA ALA A 481 21.02 19.94 3.56
C ALA A 481 20.10 18.71 3.49
N SER A 482 20.28 17.71 4.37
CA SER A 482 19.51 16.46 4.33
C SER A 482 18.02 16.67 4.65
N LEU A 483 17.69 17.63 5.51
CA LEU A 483 16.30 17.95 5.84
C LEU A 483 15.52 18.43 4.61
N ASP A 484 16.08 19.39 3.88
CA ASP A 484 15.47 19.94 2.68
C ASP A 484 15.38 18.87 1.58
N ALA A 485 16.37 17.98 1.50
CA ALA A 485 16.34 16.85 0.59
C ALA A 485 15.22 15.84 0.90
N ILE A 486 14.91 15.59 2.18
CA ILE A 486 13.73 14.78 2.58
C ILE A 486 12.46 15.48 2.12
N LEU A 487 12.31 16.77 2.43
CA LEU A 487 11.11 17.53 2.07
C LEU A 487 10.91 17.65 0.56
N ALA A 488 11.99 17.76 -0.22
CA ALA A 488 11.93 17.79 -1.68
C ALA A 488 11.47 16.44 -2.28
N GLN A 489 11.73 15.33 -1.58
CA GLN A 489 11.31 13.99 -1.99
C GLN A 489 9.91 13.61 -1.50
N ALA A 490 9.36 14.35 -0.53
CA ALA A 490 8.09 14.04 0.10
C ALA A 490 6.90 14.26 -0.87
N SER A 491 6.45 13.15 -1.46
CA SER A 491 5.29 13.03 -2.35
C SER A 491 4.78 11.59 -2.30
N HIS A 492 3.49 11.38 -2.00
CA HIS A 492 2.92 10.03 -1.90
C HIS A 492 1.39 10.01 -1.93
N GLY A 493 0.78 9.45 -2.97
CA GLY A 493 -0.68 9.30 -3.11
C GLY A 493 -1.18 7.85 -3.23
N THR A 494 -0.27 6.89 -3.37
CA THR A 494 -0.61 5.46 -3.56
C THR A 494 -1.04 4.73 -2.28
N HIS A 495 -0.70 5.25 -1.10
CA HIS A 495 -1.31 4.82 0.17
C HIS A 495 -2.16 5.95 0.73
N GLN A 496 -3.46 5.72 0.79
CA GLN A 496 -4.44 6.75 1.10
C GLN A 496 -5.02 6.50 2.49
N ILE A 497 -4.56 7.24 3.50
CA ILE A 497 -4.78 6.87 4.89
C ILE A 497 -5.41 8.02 5.68
N GLY A 498 -6.32 7.70 6.60
CA GLY A 498 -6.73 8.61 7.68
C GLY A 498 -7.86 9.58 7.42
N THR A 499 -8.45 9.62 6.23
CA THR A 499 -9.52 10.59 5.90
C THR A 499 -10.88 10.29 6.55
N ALA A 500 -11.03 9.15 7.22
CA ALA A 500 -12.24 8.76 7.94
C ALA A 500 -11.89 7.99 9.24
N ARG A 501 -10.93 8.50 10.02
CA ARG A 501 -10.28 7.80 11.15
C ARG A 501 -11.28 7.14 12.10
N MET A 502 -10.93 5.95 12.55
CA MET A 502 -11.57 5.29 13.67
C MET A 502 -11.16 5.95 15.00
N GLY A 503 -11.98 5.74 16.02
CA GLY A 503 -11.65 6.13 17.39
C GLY A 503 -12.74 5.71 18.36
N THR A 504 -12.89 6.46 19.45
CA THR A 504 -13.81 6.15 20.54
C THR A 504 -14.94 7.18 20.72
N ASP A 505 -14.93 8.28 19.96
CA ASP A 505 -15.92 9.36 20.06
C ASP A 505 -16.35 9.86 18.66
N ARG A 506 -17.67 10.00 18.46
CA ARG A 506 -18.31 10.55 17.26
C ARG A 506 -17.83 11.96 16.88
N ARG A 507 -17.33 12.74 17.84
CA ARG A 507 -16.88 14.13 17.59
C ARG A 507 -15.56 14.20 16.83
N ASN A 508 -14.68 13.20 17.04
CA ASN A 508 -13.31 13.23 16.55
C ASN A 508 -12.99 12.03 15.63
N SER A 509 -13.96 11.16 15.36
CA SER A 509 -13.79 9.96 14.56
C SER A 509 -15.07 9.61 13.80
N ILE A 510 -14.93 8.88 12.69
CA ILE A 510 -16.04 8.51 11.80
C ILE A 510 -16.60 7.15 12.17
N VAL A 511 -15.71 6.23 12.52
CA VAL A 511 -16.05 4.85 12.86
C VAL A 511 -15.52 4.45 14.23
N ASP A 512 -16.14 3.44 14.83
CA ASP A 512 -15.66 2.81 16.05
C ASP A 512 -14.56 1.77 15.75
N LYS A 513 -14.12 1.04 16.79
CA LYS A 513 -13.16 -0.07 16.64
C LYS A 513 -13.64 -1.21 15.75
N ASN A 514 -14.94 -1.34 15.52
CA ASN A 514 -15.54 -2.36 14.67
C ASN A 514 -15.75 -1.87 13.23
N LEU A 515 -15.22 -0.69 12.86
CA LEU A 515 -15.44 -0.06 11.56
C LEU A 515 -16.88 0.38 11.31
N ALA A 516 -17.74 0.38 12.33
CA ALA A 516 -19.12 0.86 12.24
C ALA A 516 -19.14 2.38 12.38
N THR A 517 -19.91 3.08 11.54
CA THR A 517 -20.03 4.53 11.68
C THR A 517 -20.84 4.90 12.93
N PHE A 518 -20.47 5.99 13.61
CA PHE A 518 -21.20 6.44 14.79
C PHE A 518 -22.61 6.99 14.49
N ASP A 519 -22.82 7.51 13.27
CA ASP A 519 -24.07 8.17 12.89
C ASP A 519 -25.03 7.27 12.08
N CYS A 520 -24.56 6.11 11.60
CA CYS A 520 -25.38 5.21 10.80
C CYS A 520 -25.14 3.75 11.17
N LEU A 521 -26.17 3.11 11.75
CA LEU A 521 -26.06 1.84 12.47
C LEU A 521 -25.64 0.65 11.57
N ASN A 522 -26.01 0.67 10.30
CA ASN A 522 -25.73 -0.40 9.35
C ASN A 522 -24.71 0.01 8.26
N LEU A 523 -23.96 1.09 8.48
CA LEU A 523 -22.89 1.55 7.59
C LEU A 523 -21.52 1.28 8.21
N TYR A 524 -20.67 0.61 7.44
CA TYR A 524 -19.32 0.22 7.83
C TYR A 524 -18.30 0.70 6.81
N VAL A 525 -17.06 0.97 7.25
CA VAL A 525 -15.98 1.44 6.37
C VAL A 525 -14.76 0.52 6.48
N ALA A 526 -14.62 -0.40 5.53
CA ALA A 526 -13.47 -1.27 5.37
C ALA A 526 -12.46 -0.66 4.40
N SER A 527 -11.80 0.43 4.84
CA SER A 527 -10.83 1.18 4.04
C SER A 527 -9.65 1.67 4.88
N SER A 528 -8.48 1.91 4.27
CA SER A 528 -7.34 2.57 4.95
C SER A 528 -7.66 4.00 5.39
N ALA A 529 -8.75 4.61 4.90
CA ALA A 529 -9.28 5.88 5.41
C ALA A 529 -9.54 5.83 6.93
N VAL A 530 -9.84 4.66 7.49
CA VAL A 530 -10.16 4.53 8.91
C VAL A 530 -8.95 4.47 9.83
N PHE A 531 -7.72 4.45 9.32
CA PHE A 531 -6.56 4.27 10.20
C PHE A 531 -6.22 5.58 10.92
N PRO A 532 -6.03 5.56 12.25
CA PRO A 532 -5.70 6.77 13.00
C PRO A 532 -4.31 7.32 12.66
N THR A 533 -3.37 6.42 12.38
CA THR A 533 -1.99 6.69 11.99
C THR A 533 -1.65 5.98 10.69
N SER A 534 -0.70 6.54 9.91
CA SER A 534 -0.18 5.86 8.72
C SER A 534 0.71 4.68 9.06
N GLY A 535 1.40 4.71 10.20
CA GLY A 535 2.48 3.77 10.49
C GLY A 535 3.59 3.82 9.43
N GLN A 536 4.64 3.03 9.61
CA GLN A 536 5.72 2.98 8.62
C GLN A 536 5.45 2.01 7.47
N CYS A 537 4.44 1.14 7.57
CA CYS A 537 4.25 0.03 6.64
C CYS A 537 3.04 0.21 5.71
N ASN A 538 2.97 -0.59 4.65
CA ASN A 538 1.86 -0.51 3.68
C ASN A 538 0.53 -0.92 4.36
N PRO A 539 -0.58 -0.24 4.07
CA PRO A 539 -1.84 -0.48 4.76
C PRO A 539 -2.54 -1.80 4.38
N THR A 540 -2.16 -2.44 3.27
CA THR A 540 -2.92 -3.54 2.65
C THR A 540 -3.12 -4.76 3.56
N LEU A 541 -2.09 -5.20 4.29
CA LEU A 541 -2.21 -6.36 5.18
C LEU A 541 -3.12 -6.05 6.37
N THR A 542 -2.95 -4.88 6.99
CA THR A 542 -3.79 -4.43 8.10
C THR A 542 -5.24 -4.22 7.69
N ILE A 543 -5.51 -3.65 6.50
CA ILE A 543 -6.90 -3.50 6.06
C ILE A 543 -7.53 -4.86 5.73
N ALA A 544 -6.79 -5.81 5.15
CA ALA A 544 -7.28 -7.16 4.94
C ALA A 544 -7.61 -7.87 6.28
N ALA A 545 -6.79 -7.69 7.31
CA ALA A 545 -7.04 -8.23 8.65
C ALA A 545 -8.31 -7.59 9.28
N LEU A 546 -8.47 -6.28 9.15
CA LEU A 546 -9.67 -5.56 9.61
C LEU A 546 -10.94 -5.98 8.85
N SER A 547 -10.85 -6.18 7.54
CA SER A 547 -11.95 -6.67 6.72
C SER A 547 -12.37 -8.08 7.11
N ALA A 548 -11.41 -8.96 7.41
CA ALA A 548 -11.70 -10.30 7.93
C ALA A 548 -12.38 -10.23 9.30
N ARG A 549 -11.87 -9.38 10.22
CA ARG A 549 -12.48 -9.14 11.53
C ARG A 549 -13.93 -8.65 11.41
N LEU A 550 -14.17 -7.68 10.54
CA LEU A 550 -15.51 -7.16 10.27
C LEU A 550 -16.44 -8.25 9.70
N ALA A 551 -15.98 -9.03 8.72
CA ALA A 551 -16.78 -10.11 8.13
C ALA A 551 -17.20 -11.14 9.17
N GLN A 552 -16.28 -11.55 10.06
CA GLN A 552 -16.61 -12.50 11.14
C GLN A 552 -17.64 -11.92 12.09
N LYS A 553 -17.48 -10.66 12.51
CA LYS A 553 -18.46 -9.98 13.35
C LYS A 553 -19.85 -9.96 12.71
N LEU A 554 -19.96 -9.47 11.47
CA LEU A 554 -21.25 -9.33 10.79
C LEU A 554 -21.88 -10.66 10.39
N ALA A 555 -21.11 -11.74 10.32
CA ALA A 555 -21.65 -13.07 10.08
C ALA A 555 -22.22 -13.73 11.34
N CYS A 556 -21.69 -13.36 12.52
CA CYS A 556 -22.16 -13.86 13.82
C CYS A 556 -23.30 -13.02 14.41
N ASP A 557 -23.37 -11.73 14.07
CA ASP A 557 -24.50 -10.83 14.37
C ASP A 557 -25.71 -11.11 13.45
#